data_AF-A0A432V063-F1
#
_entry.id   AF-A0A432V063-F1
#
_cell.length_a   1.000
_cell.length_b   1.000
_cell.length_c   1.000
_cell.angle_alpha   90.00
_cell.angle_beta   90.00
_cell.angle_gamma   90.00
#
_symmetry.space_group_name_H-M   'P 1'
#
loop_
_entity.id
_entity.type
_entity.pdbx_description
1 polymer ?
#
loop_
_entity_poly.entity_id
_entity_poly.type
_entity_poly.pdbx_seq_one_letter_code
_entity_poly.pdbx_strand_id
1 'polypeptide(L)'
;MSRFIPHTDMSADELIQCSYQALAVLSLCESAAWAIEGGSSAQSRAEIDQLADSIGSGLRLAIELLGPVHDALECHEGLKGGAK
;
A
#
# COMPACT_ATOMS: atom_id res chain seq x y z
N MET A 1 18.42 -3.05 6.26
CA MET A 1 17.40 -2.87 7.32
C MET A 1 16.19 -3.70 6.95
N SER A 2 15.98 -4.86 7.57
CA SER A 2 14.66 -5.52 7.52
C SER A 2 13.75 -4.73 8.45
N ARG A 3 13.13 -3.67 7.91
CA ARG A 3 12.19 -2.80 8.66
C ARG A 3 10.83 -3.46 8.91
N PHE A 4 10.64 -4.65 8.36
CA PHE A 4 9.44 -5.45 8.50
C PHE A 4 9.66 -6.48 9.61
N ILE A 5 8.78 -6.48 10.59
CA ILE A 5 8.54 -7.64 11.46
C ILE A 5 8.34 -8.83 10.50
N PRO A 6 8.96 -10.00 10.75
CA PRO A 6 8.64 -11.20 9.98
C PRO A 6 7.12 -11.35 9.91
N HIS A 7 6.54 -11.49 8.72
CA HIS A 7 5.08 -11.55 8.53
C HIS A 7 4.42 -12.62 9.42
N THR A 8 5.15 -13.69 9.76
CA THR A 8 4.75 -14.75 10.70
C THR A 8 4.51 -14.28 12.14
N ASP A 9 5.09 -13.15 12.53
CA ASP A 9 5.08 -12.62 13.89
C ASP A 9 4.19 -11.38 14.04
N MET A 10 3.52 -10.95 12.95
CA MET A 10 2.62 -9.79 13.00
C MET A 10 1.39 -10.11 13.84
N SER A 11 1.18 -9.35 14.91
CA SER A 11 -0.07 -9.38 15.66
C SER A 11 -1.26 -8.89 14.82
N ALA A 12 -2.48 -9.22 15.25
CA ALA A 12 -3.70 -8.74 14.59
C ALA A 12 -3.75 -7.20 14.50
N ASP A 13 -3.30 -6.51 15.54
CA ASP A 13 -3.23 -5.04 15.56
C ASP A 13 -2.22 -4.51 14.54
N GLU A 14 -1.05 -5.15 14.40
CA GLU A 14 -0.04 -4.76 13.41
C GLU A 14 -0.51 -5.01 11.96
N LEU A 15 -1.29 -6.07 11.72
CA LEU A 15 -1.92 -6.31 10.42
C LEU A 15 -2.93 -5.22 10.08
N ILE A 16 -3.77 -4.85 11.05
CA ILE A 16 -4.75 -3.78 10.89
C ILE A 16 -4.03 -2.46 10.60
N GLN A 17 -2.99 -2.11 11.37
CA GLN A 17 -2.22 -0.88 11.14
C GLN A 17 -1.54 -0.87 9.77
N CYS A 18 -0.91 -1.97 9.37
CA CYS A 18 -0.28 -2.08 8.06
C CYS A 18 -1.30 -1.92 6.92
N SER A 19 -2.49 -2.52 7.06
CA SER A 19 -3.57 -2.37 6.09
C SER A 19 -4.10 -0.93 5.99
N TYR A 20 -4.19 -0.20 7.11
CA TYR A 20 -4.54 1.22 7.10
C TYR A 20 -3.44 2.09 6.47
N GLN A 21 -2.16 1.75 6.66
CA GLN A 21 -1.06 2.45 5.99
C GLN A 21 -1.11 2.24 4.48
N ALA A 22 -1.34 1.00 4.02
CA ALA A 22 -1.54 0.72 2.60
C ALA A 22 -2.75 1.49 2.05
N LEU A 23 -3.87 1.52 2.77
CA LEU A 23 -5.06 2.28 2.39
C LEU A 23 -4.78 3.79 2.29
N ALA A 24 -4.05 4.36 3.25
CA ALA A 24 -3.70 5.78 3.22
C ALA A 24 -2.86 6.13 1.98
N VAL A 25 -1.92 5.26 1.59
CA VAL A 25 -1.14 5.44 0.36
C VAL A 25 -2.04 5.35 -0.88
N LEU A 26 -2.97 4.40 -0.93
CA LEU A 26 -3.93 4.26 -2.03
C LEU A 26 -4.83 5.50 -2.16
N SER A 27 -5.38 5.99 -1.05
CA SER A 27 -6.20 7.22 -1.04
C SER A 27 -5.43 8.46 -1.49
N LEU A 28 -4.14 8.56 -1.13
CA LEU A 28 -3.28 9.64 -1.61
C LEU A 28 -3.03 9.54 -3.12
N CYS A 29 -2.79 8.33 -3.64
CA CYS A 29 -2.63 8.08 -5.07
C CYS A 29 -3.92 8.40 -5.85
N GLU A 30 -5.09 8.02 -5.31
CA GLU A 30 -6.39 8.35 -5.88
C GLU A 30 -6.59 9.87 -5.95
N SER A 31 -6.34 10.59 -4.86
CA SER A 31 -6.45 12.05 -4.83
C SER A 31 -5.51 12.73 -5.84
N ALA A 32 -4.28 12.22 -5.98
CA ALA A 32 -3.32 12.69 -6.96
C ALA A 32 -3.79 12.43 -8.41
N ALA A 33 -4.39 11.27 -8.69
CA ALA A 33 -4.95 10.95 -10.00
C ALA A 33 -6.13 11.88 -10.36
N TRP A 34 -7.02 12.14 -9.39
CA TRP A 34 -8.10 13.12 -9.56
C TRP A 34 -7.58 14.53 -9.86
N ALA A 35 -6.43 14.92 -9.29
CA ALA A 35 -5.82 16.23 -9.57
C ALA A 35 -5.28 16.34 -11.00
N ILE A 36 -4.94 15.22 -11.65
CA ILE A 36 -4.55 15.17 -13.07
C ILE A 36 -5.80 15.28 -13.96
N GLU A 37 -6.85 14.50 -13.65
CA GLU A 37 -8.08 14.48 -14.44
C GLU A 37 -8.88 15.79 -14.33
N GLY A 38 -8.88 16.41 -13.14
CA GLY A 38 -9.57 17.67 -12.86
C GLY A 38 -9.06 18.87 -13.65
N GLY A 39 -7.98 18.71 -14.44
CA GLY A 39 -7.60 19.64 -15.51
C GLY A 39 -7.40 21.06 -15.02
N SER A 40 -6.59 21.25 -13.98
CA SER A 40 -6.18 22.61 -13.63
C SER A 40 -5.33 23.14 -14.79
N SER A 41 -5.85 24.14 -15.51
CA SER A 41 -5.17 24.79 -16.65
C SER A 41 -3.82 25.45 -16.30
N ALA A 42 -3.43 25.38 -15.03
CA ALA A 42 -2.16 25.85 -14.49
C ALA A 42 -1.04 24.78 -14.49
N GLN A 43 -1.34 23.50 -14.69
CA GLN A 43 -0.33 22.44 -14.64
C GLN A 43 0.38 22.29 -16.00
N SER A 44 1.70 22.41 -15.97
CA SER A 44 2.56 22.09 -17.10
C SER A 44 2.59 20.57 -17.34
N ARG A 45 2.93 20.16 -18.57
CA ARG A 45 3.10 18.74 -18.90
C ARG A 45 4.12 18.03 -18.01
N ALA A 46 5.21 18.71 -17.67
CA ALA A 46 6.25 18.16 -16.80
C ALA A 46 5.75 17.86 -15.38
N GLU A 47 4.86 18.71 -14.83
CA GLU A 47 4.26 18.48 -13.51
C GLU A 47 3.29 17.30 -13.53
N ILE A 48 2.53 17.12 -14.62
CA ILE A 48 1.65 15.96 -14.81
C ILE A 48 2.46 14.67 -14.86
N ASP A 49 3.54 14.65 -15.66
CA ASP A 49 4.40 13.48 -15.80
C ASP A 49 5.06 13.13 -14.44
N GLN A 50 5.56 14.12 -13.70
CA GLN A 50 6.14 13.92 -12.37
C GLN A 50 5.11 13.39 -11.36
N LEU A 51 3.86 13.89 -11.40
CA LEU A 51 2.80 13.42 -10.52
C LEU A 51 2.39 11.98 -10.86
N ALA A 52 2.33 11.62 -12.14
CA ALA A 52 2.08 10.25 -12.58
C ALA A 52 3.16 9.27 -12.10
N ASP A 53 4.44 9.64 -12.19
CA ASP A 53 5.55 8.84 -11.67
C ASP A 53 5.48 8.69 -10.14
N SER A 54 5.05 9.74 -9.44
CA SER A 54 4.85 9.73 -7.99
C SER A 54 3.70 8.79 -7.59
N ILE A 55 2.59 8.80 -8.33
CA ILE A 55 1.48 7.85 -8.17
C ILE A 55 2.01 6.41 -8.36
N GLY A 56 2.76 6.15 -9.43
CA GLY A 56 3.33 4.82 -9.68
C GLY A 56 4.22 4.33 -8.54
N SER A 57 5.02 5.23 -7.96
CA SER A 57 5.88 4.92 -6.81
C SER A 57 5.07 4.65 -5.53
N GLY A 58 4.02 5.44 -5.28
CA GLY A 58 3.10 5.22 -4.16
C GLY A 58 2.36 3.89 -4.27
N LEU A 59 1.85 3.54 -5.45
CA LEU A 59 1.20 2.25 -5.68
C LEU A 59 2.14 1.07 -5.45
N ARG A 60 3.41 1.20 -5.85
CA ARG A 60 4.43 0.16 -5.56
C ARG A 60 4.64 -0.03 -4.06
N LEU A 61 4.72 1.07 -3.29
CA LEU A 61 4.82 1.01 -1.84
C LEU A 61 3.58 0.35 -1.20
N ALA A 62 2.38 0.66 -1.69
CA ALA A 62 1.15 0.02 -1.20
C ALA A 62 1.16 -1.50 -1.44
N ILE A 63 1.66 -1.95 -2.59
CA ILE A 63 1.83 -3.38 -2.90
C ILE A 63 2.83 -4.03 -1.94
N GLU A 64 3.97 -3.38 -1.68
CA GLU A 64 4.99 -3.88 -0.75
C GLU A 64 4.47 -3.98 0.70
N LEU A 65 3.51 -3.13 1.10
CA LEU A 65 2.85 -3.23 2.40
C LEU A 65 1.81 -4.36 2.44
N LEU A 66 1.06 -4.58 1.35
CA LEU A 66 0.01 -5.60 1.29
C LEU A 66 0.56 -7.03 1.20
N GLY A 67 1.74 -7.23 0.60
CA GLY A 67 2.38 -8.55 0.52
C GLY A 67 2.53 -9.23 1.89
N PRO A 68 3.23 -8.62 2.85
CA PRO A 68 3.36 -9.14 4.22
C PRO A 68 2.02 -9.32 4.94
N VAL A 69 1.02 -8.47 4.66
CA VAL A 69 -0.33 -8.61 5.24
C VAL A 69 -1.00 -9.88 4.72
N HIS A 70 -0.94 -10.15 3.41
CA HIS A 70 -1.48 -11.38 2.84
C HIS A 70 -0.74 -12.61 3.39
N ASP A 71 0.59 -12.59 3.39
CA ASP A 71 1.41 -13.71 3.89
C ASP A 71 1.09 -14.04 5.36
N ALA A 72 0.92 -13.02 6.20
CA ALA A 72 0.56 -13.18 7.60
C ALA A 72 -0.86 -13.74 7.79
N LEU A 73 -1.84 -13.27 7.00
CA LEU A 73 -3.21 -13.80 7.01
C LEU A 73 -3.25 -15.27 6.59
N GLU A 74 -2.51 -15.64 5.53
CA GLU A 74 -2.37 -17.02 5.08
C GLU A 74 -1.77 -17.92 6.16
N CYS A 75 -0.71 -17.45 6.86
CA CYS A 75 -0.11 -18.17 7.98
C CYS A 75 -1.09 -18.35 9.15
N HIS A 76 -1.82 -17.30 9.54
CA HIS A 76 -2.79 -17.35 10.64
C HIS A 76 -3.97 -18.27 10.34
N GLU A 77 -4.50 -18.25 9.11
CA GLU A 77 -5.57 -19.15 8.70
C GLU A 77 -5.07 -20.60 8.54
N GLY A 78 -3.83 -20.80 8.07
CA GLY A 78 -3.17 -22.10 8.06
C GLY A 78 -3.00 -22.74 9.44
N LEU A 79 -2.73 -21.91 10.47
CA LEU A 79 -2.69 -22.35 11.87
C LEU A 79 -4.08 -22.70 12.44
N LYS A 80 -5.13 -21.96 12.06
CA LYS A 80 -6.52 -22.27 12.47
C LYS A 80 -7.10 -23.51 11.77
N GLY A 81 -6.64 -23.80 10.54
CA GLY A 81 -7.07 -24.95 9.74
C GLY A 81 -6.58 -26.32 10.24
N GLY A 82 -5.77 -26.37 11.30
CA GLY A 82 -5.32 -27.62 11.90
C GLY A 82 -4.28 -28.36 11.07
N ALA A 83 -3.27 -27.64 10.55
CA ALA A 83 -2.05 -28.29 10.08
C ALA A 83 -1.34 -28.95 11.27
N LYS A 84 -1.49 -30.28 11.36
CA LYS A 84 -0.59 -31.17 12.12
C LYS A 84 0.60 -31.54 11.24
#